data_AF-A0A973APA5-F1
#
_entry.id   AF-A0A973APA5-F1
#
_cell.length_a   1.000
_cell.length_b   1.000
_cell.length_c   1.000
_cell.angle_alpha   90.00
_cell.angle_beta   90.00
_cell.angle_gamma   90.00
#
_symmetry.space_group_name_H-M   'P 1'
#
loop_
_entity.id
_entity.type
_entity.pdbx_description
1 polymer ?
#
loop_
_entity_poly.entity_id
_entity_poly.type
_entity_poly.pdbx_seq_one_letter_code
_entity_poly.pdbx_strand_id
1 'polypeptide(L)'
;MTTIVGVLTAAGGQFRGPVYFANIDFQQPPDFTFTAFSHAPSFLGSRFAYPLKNRRFKHLIGQCRVPDAHDHYRRLKQLAAEAHDHEMELHLFALETKAKRGHALPFGNPAHWPSLLLNYLYEWTSGFGQSVMRPTIGLALVFGIALYAFAALAGEPLLLGRSPLGFDGAVWTAAAVNLLPFAGQAVIGRAVMQQGICPAPPNAPDFECLTGLYAISVAEGFLALIFLFLIGLGPRNRFRIK
;
A
#
# COMPACT_ATOMS: atom_id res chain seq x y z
N MET A 1 -17.41 -12.91 22.49
CA MET A 1 -17.01 -13.20 21.10
C MET A 1 -17.01 -14.71 20.95
N THR A 2 -17.75 -15.21 19.98
CA THR A 2 -17.85 -16.66 19.71
C THR A 2 -16.84 -17.00 18.63
N THR A 3 -15.85 -17.83 18.94
CA THR A 3 -14.83 -18.23 17.96
C THR A 3 -15.25 -19.53 17.29
N ILE A 4 -15.36 -19.54 15.96
CA ILE A 4 -15.59 -20.76 15.22
C ILE A 4 -14.23 -21.33 14.81
N VAL A 5 -13.84 -22.42 15.48
CA VAL A 5 -12.63 -23.19 15.18
C VAL A 5 -13.03 -24.35 14.26
N GLY A 6 -13.35 -24.05 13.01
CA GLY A 6 -13.82 -25.02 12.03
C GLY A 6 -14.16 -24.36 10.69
N VAL A 7 -14.49 -25.19 9.70
CA VAL A 7 -15.03 -24.70 8.42
C VAL A 7 -16.55 -24.68 8.54
N LEU A 8 -17.15 -23.50 8.39
CA LEU A 8 -18.58 -23.39 8.19
C LEU A 8 -18.84 -23.48 6.69
N THR A 9 -19.36 -24.63 6.26
CA THR A 9 -19.73 -24.90 4.87
C THR A 9 -21.24 -24.97 4.81
N ALA A 10 -21.87 -24.02 4.12
CA ALA A 10 -23.25 -24.15 3.71
C ALA A 10 -23.21 -24.28 2.18
N ALA A 11 -23.48 -25.47 1.64
CA ALA A 11 -23.51 -25.69 0.20
C ALA A 11 -24.94 -26.07 -0.21
N GLY A 12 -25.53 -25.34 -1.17
CA GLY A 12 -26.87 -25.62 -1.70
C GLY A 12 -28.04 -25.21 -0.80
N GLY A 13 -27.79 -24.57 0.33
CA GLY A 13 -28.82 -24.09 1.26
C GLY A 13 -29.44 -22.76 0.82
N GLN A 14 -30.77 -22.65 0.96
CA GLN A 14 -31.49 -21.40 0.80
C GLN A 14 -31.96 -20.88 2.15
N PHE A 15 -31.49 -19.70 2.55
CA PHE A 15 -31.92 -19.03 3.78
C PHE A 15 -33.01 -18.02 3.44
N ARG A 16 -34.26 -18.32 3.82
CA ARG A 16 -35.44 -17.48 3.53
C ARG A 16 -35.63 -16.32 4.51
N GLY A 17 -35.03 -16.40 5.70
CA GLY A 17 -35.08 -15.35 6.73
C GLY A 17 -33.79 -14.54 6.83
N PRO A 18 -33.78 -13.46 7.63
CA PRO A 18 -32.57 -12.71 7.91
C PRO A 18 -31.57 -13.56 8.72
N VAL A 19 -30.31 -13.58 8.29
CA VAL A 19 -29.22 -14.32 8.94
C VAL A 19 -28.23 -13.33 9.54
N TYR A 20 -27.86 -13.54 10.80
CA TYR A 20 -26.95 -12.66 11.53
C TYR A 20 -25.72 -13.44 11.99
N PHE A 21 -24.54 -13.04 11.53
CA PHE A 21 -23.24 -13.53 11.96
C PHE A 21 -22.53 -12.47 12.81
N ALA A 22 -23.17 -12.09 13.93
CA ALA A 22 -22.67 -11.01 14.77
C ALA A 22 -21.60 -11.48 15.77
N ASN A 23 -20.51 -10.72 15.91
CA ASN A 23 -19.44 -10.96 16.90
C ASN A 23 -18.77 -12.34 16.83
N ILE A 24 -18.69 -12.91 15.62
CA ILE A 24 -18.05 -14.20 15.35
C ILE A 24 -16.63 -13.98 14.84
N ASP A 25 -15.66 -14.72 15.39
CA ASP A 25 -14.30 -14.75 14.87
C ASP A 25 -14.10 -16.01 14.01
N PHE A 26 -14.01 -15.81 12.70
CA PHE A 26 -13.81 -16.84 11.70
C PHE A 26 -12.31 -17.06 11.48
N GLN A 27 -11.78 -18.16 12.00
CA GLN A 27 -10.37 -18.54 11.82
C GLN A 27 -10.07 -19.03 10.41
N GLN A 28 -11.09 -19.48 9.69
CA GLN A 28 -11.04 -19.88 8.28
C GLN A 28 -12.23 -19.25 7.55
N PRO A 29 -12.08 -18.89 6.26
CA PRO A 29 -13.17 -18.30 5.50
C PRO A 29 -14.31 -19.32 5.34
N PRO A 30 -15.54 -19.00 5.78
CA PRO A 30 -16.70 -19.85 5.53
C PRO A 30 -16.97 -19.96 4.03
N ASP A 31 -17.45 -21.12 3.60
CA ASP A 31 -17.85 -21.34 2.22
C ASP A 31 -19.35 -21.11 2.06
N PHE A 32 -19.65 -20.06 1.29
CA PHE A 32 -21.01 -19.64 0.92
C PHE A 32 -21.22 -19.64 -0.60
N THR A 33 -20.31 -20.25 -1.36
CA THR A 33 -20.27 -20.15 -2.83
C THR A 33 -21.57 -20.61 -3.49
N PHE A 34 -22.21 -21.64 -2.92
CA PHE A 34 -23.47 -22.21 -3.41
C PHE A 34 -24.66 -21.92 -2.50
N THR A 35 -24.62 -20.81 -1.74
CA THR A 35 -25.75 -20.39 -0.89
C THR A 35 -26.51 -19.23 -1.48
N ALA A 36 -27.83 -19.32 -1.38
CA ALA A 36 -28.75 -18.24 -1.70
C ALA A 36 -29.32 -17.66 -0.40
N PHE A 37 -29.12 -16.37 -0.20
CA PHE A 37 -29.74 -15.63 0.88
C PHE A 37 -30.86 -14.76 0.30
N SER A 38 -32.05 -14.80 0.89
CA SER A 38 -33.14 -13.88 0.53
C SER A 38 -32.85 -12.44 0.95
N HIS A 39 -32.10 -12.27 2.05
CA HIS A 39 -31.59 -10.98 2.53
C HIS A 39 -30.10 -11.10 2.83
N ALA A 40 -29.33 -10.07 2.50
CA ALA A 40 -27.89 -10.08 2.75
C ALA A 40 -27.59 -10.34 4.24
N PRO A 41 -26.74 -11.33 4.57
CA PRO A 41 -26.42 -11.64 5.95
C PRO A 41 -25.62 -10.49 6.59
N SER A 42 -25.90 -10.18 7.86
CA SER A 42 -25.15 -9.17 8.59
C SER A 42 -23.91 -9.77 9.25
N PHE A 43 -22.76 -9.12 9.06
CA PHE A 43 -21.45 -9.54 9.59
C PHE A 43 -20.96 -8.64 10.73
N LEU A 44 -21.87 -7.94 11.41
CA LEU A 44 -21.51 -6.88 12.35
C LEU A 44 -20.62 -7.39 13.50
N GLY A 45 -19.45 -6.78 13.67
CA GLY A 45 -18.48 -7.17 14.70
C GLY A 45 -17.79 -8.52 14.45
N SER A 46 -18.04 -9.16 13.31
CA SER A 46 -17.30 -10.37 12.94
C SER A 46 -15.88 -10.06 12.47
N ARG A 47 -14.98 -11.03 12.60
CA ARG A 47 -13.59 -10.92 12.15
C ARG A 47 -13.25 -12.12 11.29
N PHE A 48 -12.53 -11.88 10.21
CA PHE A 48 -12.06 -12.92 9.29
C PHE A 48 -10.54 -12.99 9.35
N ALA A 49 -10.01 -14.09 9.86
CA ALA A 49 -8.58 -14.34 9.88
C ALA A 49 -8.09 -14.93 8.55
N TYR A 50 -6.86 -14.60 8.17
CA TYR A 50 -6.20 -15.21 7.03
C TYR A 50 -5.41 -16.45 7.48
N PRO A 51 -5.83 -17.69 7.13
CA PRO A 51 -5.15 -18.90 7.58
C PRO A 51 -3.86 -19.11 6.81
N LEU A 52 -2.72 -18.87 7.46
CA LEU A 52 -1.39 -19.03 6.84
C LEU A 52 -0.92 -20.48 6.95
N LYS A 53 -0.38 -21.01 5.85
CA LYS A 53 0.31 -22.32 5.82
C LYS A 53 1.59 -22.29 6.66
N ASN A 54 2.37 -21.21 6.56
CA ASN A 54 3.61 -21.01 7.32
C ASN A 54 3.54 -19.72 8.14
N ARG A 55 3.56 -19.83 9.47
CA ARG A 55 3.52 -18.66 10.38
C ARG A 55 4.85 -17.89 10.43
N ARG A 56 6.00 -18.55 10.19
CA ARG A 56 7.34 -17.95 10.33
C ARG A 56 7.64 -16.85 9.30
N PHE A 57 7.15 -16.98 8.06
CA PHE A 57 7.34 -16.01 6.99
C PHE A 57 6.00 -15.38 6.55
N LYS A 58 5.19 -14.97 7.54
CA LYS A 58 3.84 -14.44 7.33
C LYS A 58 3.77 -13.31 6.29
N HIS A 59 4.77 -12.42 6.27
CA HIS A 59 4.79 -11.25 5.40
C HIS A 59 5.49 -11.48 4.05
N LEU A 60 6.42 -12.44 3.95
CA LEU A 60 7.20 -12.67 2.73
C LEU A 60 6.63 -13.78 1.83
N ILE A 61 6.08 -14.85 2.41
CA ILE A 61 5.65 -16.06 1.65
C ILE A 61 4.35 -16.61 2.23
N GLY A 62 3.49 -15.72 2.74
CA GLY A 62 2.24 -16.08 3.40
C GLY A 62 1.22 -16.69 2.42
N GLN A 63 1.31 -17.99 2.16
CA GLN A 63 0.32 -18.73 1.39
C GLN A 63 -0.88 -19.10 2.26
N CYS A 64 -2.07 -19.01 1.68
CA CYS A 64 -3.29 -19.50 2.33
C CYS A 64 -3.19 -21.01 2.51
N ARG A 65 -3.63 -21.53 3.67
CA ARG A 65 -3.71 -22.98 3.91
C ARG A 65 -4.89 -23.62 3.17
N VAL A 66 -5.98 -22.87 3.00
CA VAL A 66 -7.24 -23.36 2.42
C VAL A 66 -7.17 -23.26 0.89
N PRO A 67 -7.35 -24.37 0.16
CA PRO A 67 -7.48 -24.32 -1.30
C PRO A 67 -8.71 -23.50 -1.69
N ASP A 68 -8.63 -22.79 -2.81
CA ASP A 68 -9.74 -21.98 -3.36
C ASP A 68 -10.30 -20.89 -2.43
N ALA A 69 -9.57 -20.54 -1.36
CA ALA A 69 -9.98 -19.46 -0.44
C ALA A 69 -10.29 -18.12 -1.14
N HIS A 70 -9.69 -17.88 -2.31
CA HIS A 70 -9.98 -16.71 -3.13
C HIS A 70 -11.46 -16.62 -3.55
N ASP A 71 -12.12 -17.74 -3.86
CA ASP A 71 -13.53 -17.78 -4.22
C ASP A 71 -14.43 -17.53 -3.02
N HIS A 72 -14.07 -18.09 -1.86
CA HIS A 72 -14.79 -17.86 -0.62
C HIS A 72 -14.77 -16.37 -0.24
N TYR A 73 -13.59 -15.73 -0.29
CA TYR A 73 -13.47 -14.29 -0.03
C TYR A 73 -14.19 -13.45 -1.09
N ARG A 74 -14.19 -13.87 -2.36
CA ARG A 74 -14.93 -13.19 -3.42
C ARG A 74 -16.43 -13.21 -3.16
N ARG A 75 -16.99 -14.35 -2.74
CA ARG A 75 -18.41 -14.46 -2.37
C ARG A 75 -18.74 -13.66 -1.12
N LEU A 76 -17.91 -13.75 -0.08
CA LEU A 76 -18.08 -12.94 1.13
C LEU A 76 -18.07 -11.43 0.83
N LYS A 77 -17.17 -10.99 -0.05
CA LYS A 77 -17.12 -9.58 -0.49
C LYS A 77 -18.41 -9.16 -1.19
N GLN A 78 -19.00 -10.02 -2.04
CA GLN A 78 -20.30 -9.74 -2.65
C GLN A 78 -21.40 -9.61 -1.60
N LEU A 79 -21.46 -10.51 -0.61
CA LEU A 79 -22.44 -10.46 0.47
C LEU A 79 -22.26 -9.20 1.33
N ALA A 80 -21.02 -8.78 1.62
CA ALA A 80 -20.74 -7.53 2.33
C ALA A 80 -21.17 -6.30 1.53
N ALA A 81 -20.96 -6.31 0.21
CA ALA A 81 -21.42 -5.24 -0.68
C ALA A 81 -22.95 -5.16 -0.76
N GLU A 82 -23.65 -6.32 -0.79
CA GLU A 82 -25.11 -6.40 -0.71
C GLU A 82 -25.65 -5.92 0.65
N ALA A 83 -24.91 -6.16 1.73
CA ALA A 83 -25.23 -5.69 3.08
C ALA A 83 -24.85 -4.20 3.32
N HIS A 84 -24.28 -3.51 2.32
CA HIS A 84 -23.79 -2.13 2.42
C HIS A 84 -22.72 -1.91 3.51
N ASP A 85 -21.95 -2.95 3.87
CA ASP A 85 -20.84 -2.85 4.82
C ASP A 85 -19.52 -2.61 4.06
N HIS A 86 -19.19 -1.34 3.84
CA HIS A 86 -18.02 -0.92 3.06
C HIS A 86 -16.69 -1.25 3.73
N GLU A 87 -16.61 -1.16 5.06
CA GLU A 87 -15.38 -1.48 5.78
C GLU A 87 -15.07 -2.98 5.65
N MET A 88 -16.09 -3.82 5.77
CA MET A 88 -15.96 -5.26 5.58
C MET A 88 -15.66 -5.62 4.12
N GLU A 89 -16.30 -4.96 3.15
CA GLU A 89 -16.02 -5.15 1.72
C GLU A 89 -14.53 -4.90 1.40
N LEU A 90 -13.97 -3.79 1.90
CA LEU A 90 -12.55 -3.44 1.71
C LEU A 90 -11.62 -4.42 2.43
N HIS A 91 -12.02 -4.89 3.61
CA HIS A 91 -11.28 -5.91 4.35
C HIS A 91 -11.21 -7.23 3.60
N LEU A 92 -12.36 -7.72 3.12
CA LEU A 92 -12.48 -8.95 2.35
C LEU A 92 -11.77 -8.86 1.00
N PHE A 93 -11.78 -7.70 0.34
CA PHE A 93 -11.00 -7.48 -0.87
C PHE A 93 -9.49 -7.67 -0.66
N ALA A 94 -8.95 -7.18 0.46
CA ALA A 94 -7.55 -7.39 0.81
C ALA A 94 -7.26 -8.88 1.08
N LEU A 95 -8.15 -9.58 1.77
CA LEU A 95 -8.02 -11.01 2.03
C LEU A 95 -8.10 -11.84 0.74
N GLU A 96 -9.02 -11.51 -0.17
CA GLU A 96 -9.11 -12.11 -1.50
C GLU A 96 -7.80 -11.92 -2.28
N THR A 97 -7.26 -10.69 -2.28
CA THR A 97 -6.04 -10.36 -3.02
C THR A 97 -4.81 -11.08 -2.45
N LYS A 98 -4.77 -11.30 -1.12
CA LYS A 98 -3.77 -12.15 -0.46
C LYS A 98 -3.94 -13.63 -0.82
N ALA A 99 -5.18 -14.14 -0.80
CA ALA A 99 -5.49 -15.53 -1.08
C ALA A 99 -5.11 -15.96 -2.52
N LYS A 100 -5.09 -15.02 -3.47
CA LYS A 100 -4.61 -15.27 -4.85
C LYS A 100 -3.14 -15.70 -4.90
N ARG A 101 -2.32 -15.35 -3.90
CA ARG A 101 -0.89 -15.71 -3.86
C ARG A 101 -0.73 -17.21 -3.62
N GLY A 102 -0.01 -17.88 -4.51
CA GLY A 102 0.28 -19.32 -4.41
C GLY A 102 -0.81 -20.25 -4.93
N HIS A 103 -2.02 -19.74 -5.24
CA HIS A 103 -3.07 -20.50 -5.93
C HIS A 103 -3.22 -19.99 -7.37
N ALA A 104 -3.94 -18.88 -7.56
CA ALA A 104 -4.14 -18.26 -8.87
C ALA A 104 -2.86 -17.62 -9.45
N LEU A 105 -1.93 -17.21 -8.59
CA LEU A 105 -0.63 -16.67 -8.96
C LEU A 105 0.48 -17.58 -8.39
N PRO A 106 0.81 -18.69 -9.07
CA PRO A 106 1.87 -19.59 -8.62
C PRO A 106 3.25 -18.95 -8.79
N PHE A 107 4.11 -19.09 -7.79
CA PHE A 107 5.48 -18.57 -7.81
C PHE A 107 6.37 -19.19 -8.90
N GLY A 108 5.99 -20.37 -9.41
CA GLY A 108 6.76 -21.12 -10.40
C GLY A 108 6.63 -20.64 -11.84
N ASN A 109 5.67 -19.75 -12.15
CA ASN A 109 5.49 -19.24 -13.51
C ASN A 109 6.04 -17.79 -13.63
N PRO A 110 7.07 -17.54 -14.47
CA PRO A 110 7.65 -16.21 -14.64
C PRO A 110 6.64 -15.19 -15.21
N ALA A 111 5.60 -15.62 -15.92
CA ALA A 111 4.57 -14.71 -16.46
C ALA A 111 3.77 -13.98 -15.37
N HIS A 112 3.72 -14.52 -14.14
CA HIS A 112 2.95 -13.97 -13.02
C HIS A 112 3.81 -13.22 -11.98
N TRP A 113 5.12 -13.12 -12.21
CA TRP A 113 6.01 -12.37 -11.33
C TRP A 113 5.67 -10.88 -11.19
N PRO A 114 5.34 -10.15 -12.27
CA PRO A 114 5.00 -8.73 -12.15
C PRO A 114 3.75 -8.51 -11.29
N SER A 115 2.72 -9.34 -11.45
CA SER A 115 1.49 -9.24 -10.66
C SER A 115 1.71 -9.63 -9.20
N LEU A 116 2.55 -10.63 -8.93
CA LEU A 116 2.97 -10.96 -7.56
C LEU A 116 3.73 -9.81 -6.90
N LEU A 117 4.71 -9.22 -7.61
CA LEU A 117 5.49 -8.08 -7.10
C LEU A 117 4.58 -6.89 -6.78
N LEU A 118 3.69 -6.51 -7.71
CA LEU A 118 2.73 -5.43 -7.49
C LEU A 118 1.81 -5.71 -6.29
N ASN A 119 1.36 -6.96 -6.12
CA ASN A 119 0.51 -7.37 -5.01
C ASN A 119 1.26 -7.26 -3.66
N TYR A 120 2.54 -7.67 -3.61
CA TYR A 120 3.37 -7.50 -2.41
C TYR A 120 3.68 -6.03 -2.12
N LEU A 121 4.07 -5.25 -3.14
CA LEU A 121 4.33 -3.82 -3.01
C LEU A 121 3.10 -3.10 -2.50
N TYR A 122 1.91 -3.41 -3.03
CA TYR A 122 0.66 -2.76 -2.62
C TYR A 122 0.25 -3.12 -1.18
N GLU A 123 0.52 -4.34 -0.71
CA GLU A 123 0.34 -4.68 0.71
C GLU A 123 1.29 -3.89 1.60
N TRP A 124 2.56 -3.83 1.21
CA TRP A 124 3.59 -3.21 2.02
C TRP A 124 3.40 -1.69 2.12
N THR A 125 3.15 -1.03 1.00
CA THR A 125 3.03 0.43 0.93
C THR A 125 1.70 0.96 1.47
N SER A 126 0.58 0.27 1.23
CA SER A 126 -0.76 0.80 1.54
C SER A 126 -1.68 -0.18 2.28
N GLY A 127 -1.28 -1.45 2.42
CA GLY A 127 -2.14 -2.47 3.02
C GLY A 127 -3.43 -2.68 2.20
N PHE A 128 -3.31 -2.66 0.87
CA PHE A 128 -4.45 -2.72 -0.06
C PHE A 128 -5.43 -1.54 0.03
N GLY A 129 -4.95 -0.35 0.41
CA GLY A 129 -5.79 0.85 0.51
C GLY A 129 -6.53 0.98 1.85
N GLN A 130 -6.30 0.08 2.80
CA GLN A 130 -6.89 0.17 4.14
C GLN A 130 -6.19 1.21 5.02
N SER A 131 -4.90 1.47 4.78
CA SER A 131 -4.11 2.38 5.60
C SER A 131 -3.62 3.58 4.80
N VAL A 132 -4.00 4.78 5.26
CA VAL A 132 -3.42 6.05 4.79
C VAL A 132 -2.09 6.36 5.48
N MET A 133 -1.88 5.87 6.70
CA MET A 133 -0.67 6.18 7.48
C MET A 133 0.60 5.55 6.94
N ARG A 134 0.52 4.33 6.39
CA ARG A 134 1.69 3.67 5.79
C ARG A 134 2.29 4.46 4.61
N PRO A 135 1.49 4.89 3.60
CA PRO A 135 2.06 5.67 2.52
C PRO A 135 2.48 7.08 2.97
N THR A 136 1.87 7.65 4.02
CA THR A 136 2.37 8.91 4.63
C THR A 136 3.74 8.74 5.28
N ILE A 137 3.97 7.66 6.03
CA ILE A 137 5.28 7.34 6.59
C ILE A 137 6.29 7.08 5.47
N GLY A 138 5.88 6.35 4.42
CA GLY A 138 6.71 6.11 3.23
C GLY A 138 7.14 7.42 2.55
N LEU A 139 6.20 8.36 2.38
CA LEU A 139 6.49 9.69 1.84
C LEU A 139 7.48 10.47 2.71
N ALA A 140 7.31 10.43 4.04
CA ALA A 140 8.23 11.08 4.97
C ALA A 140 9.63 10.47 4.93
N LEU A 141 9.75 9.15 4.75
CA LEU A 141 11.03 8.47 4.58
C LEU A 141 11.71 8.86 3.25
N VAL A 142 10.96 8.90 2.15
CA VAL A 142 11.48 9.36 0.85
C VAL A 142 12.00 10.79 0.97
N PHE A 143 11.25 11.67 1.62
CA PHE A 143 11.68 13.04 1.89
C PHE A 143 12.98 13.11 2.70
N GLY A 144 13.07 12.34 3.79
CA GLY A 144 14.29 12.31 4.61
C GLY A 144 15.51 11.76 3.86
N ILE A 145 15.32 10.74 3.03
CA ILE A 145 16.38 10.17 2.18
C ILE A 145 16.83 11.19 1.12
N ALA A 146 15.89 11.89 0.49
CA ALA A 146 16.20 12.90 -0.51
C ALA A 146 16.92 14.11 0.11
N LEU A 147 16.46 14.57 1.28
CA LEU A 147 17.13 15.62 2.05
C LEU A 147 18.59 15.23 2.34
N TYR A 148 18.82 13.99 2.77
CA TYR A 148 20.17 13.47 2.98
C TYR A 148 20.99 13.41 1.68
N ALA A 149 20.40 12.96 0.58
CA ALA A 149 21.07 12.86 -0.71
C ALA A 149 21.47 14.23 -1.27
N PHE A 150 20.60 15.24 -1.15
CA PHE A 150 20.92 16.62 -1.54
C PHE A 150 21.96 17.27 -0.62
N ALA A 151 21.90 17.01 0.69
CA ALA A 151 22.92 17.49 1.62
C ALA A 151 24.30 16.87 1.32
N ALA A 152 24.34 15.57 1.00
CA ALA A 152 25.58 14.91 0.59
C ALA A 152 26.14 15.49 -0.71
N LEU A 153 25.27 15.84 -1.67
CA LEU A 153 25.66 16.49 -2.92
C LEU A 153 26.19 17.92 -2.70
N ALA A 154 25.60 18.65 -1.74
CA ALA A 154 26.06 19.97 -1.32
C ALA A 154 27.35 19.96 -0.50
N GLY A 155 27.94 18.78 -0.22
CA GLY A 155 29.15 18.64 0.59
C GLY A 155 28.93 18.78 2.10
N GLU A 156 27.69 18.66 2.56
CA GLU A 156 27.27 18.83 3.96
C GLU A 156 26.78 17.49 4.56
N PRO A 157 27.67 16.51 4.81
CA PRO A 157 27.25 15.19 5.26
C PRO A 157 26.76 15.22 6.72
N LEU A 158 25.55 14.68 6.93
CA LEU A 158 24.88 14.57 8.23
C LEU A 158 25.67 13.76 9.28
N LEU A 159 26.64 12.94 8.85
CA LEU A 159 27.53 12.15 9.73
C LEU A 159 28.53 13.00 10.54
N LEU A 160 28.73 14.27 10.20
CA LEU A 160 29.60 15.21 10.94
C LEU A 160 28.92 15.86 12.15
N GLY A 161 27.78 15.33 12.62
CA GLY A 161 27.11 15.78 13.83
C GLY A 161 26.24 17.03 13.67
N ARG A 162 25.96 17.44 12.42
CA ARG A 162 25.06 18.56 12.12
C ARG A 162 23.60 18.10 12.20
N SER A 163 22.77 18.81 12.98
CA SER A 163 21.35 18.50 13.06
C SER A 163 20.67 18.71 11.70
N PRO A 164 19.68 17.89 11.30
CA PRO A 164 18.98 18.04 10.02
C PRO A 164 18.25 19.39 9.86
N LEU A 165 17.97 20.07 10.97
CA LEU A 165 17.39 21.42 10.99
C LEU A 165 18.39 22.53 10.63
N GLY A 166 19.70 22.23 10.60
CA GLY A 166 20.77 23.18 10.30
C GLY A 166 21.25 23.15 8.86
N PHE A 167 20.55 22.44 7.96
CA PHE A 167 20.86 22.47 6.53
C PHE A 167 20.51 23.81 5.91
N ASP A 168 21.23 24.15 4.85
CA ASP A 168 20.95 25.34 4.06
C ASP A 168 19.52 25.31 3.51
N GLY A 169 18.89 26.48 3.43
CA GLY A 169 17.54 26.64 2.89
C GLY A 169 17.41 26.07 1.48
N ALA A 170 18.49 26.13 0.68
CA ALA A 170 18.53 25.52 -0.65
C ALA A 170 18.25 24.01 -0.63
N VAL A 171 18.82 23.26 0.31
CA VAL A 171 18.64 21.80 0.44
C VAL A 171 17.19 21.47 0.85
N TRP A 172 16.64 22.25 1.79
CA TRP A 172 15.24 22.12 2.20
C TRP A 172 14.28 22.41 1.06
N THR A 173 14.52 23.49 0.31
CA THR A 173 13.68 23.82 -0.85
C THR A 173 13.78 22.75 -1.94
N ALA A 174 14.96 22.18 -2.18
CA ALA A 174 15.14 21.12 -3.17
C ALA A 174 14.26 19.89 -2.86
N ALA A 175 14.35 19.37 -1.65
CA ALA A 175 13.54 18.22 -1.22
C ALA A 175 12.04 18.58 -1.15
N ALA A 176 11.69 19.76 -0.61
CA ALA A 176 10.28 20.14 -0.42
C ALA A 176 9.55 20.36 -1.74
N VAL A 177 10.22 20.90 -2.75
CA VAL A 177 9.60 21.18 -4.05
C VAL A 177 9.48 19.87 -4.87
N ASN A 178 10.34 18.88 -4.67
CA ASN A 178 10.23 17.55 -5.31
C ASN A 178 9.17 16.63 -4.68
N LEU A 179 8.73 16.90 -3.43
CA LEU A 179 7.61 16.19 -2.82
C LEU A 179 6.31 16.34 -3.62
N LEU A 180 6.10 17.50 -4.23
CA LEU A 180 4.98 17.72 -5.12
C LEU A 180 5.41 17.34 -6.54
N PRO A 181 4.73 16.36 -7.17
CA PRO A 181 5.08 15.96 -8.51
C PRO A 181 5.02 17.18 -9.44
N PHE A 182 6.02 17.30 -10.31
CA PHE A 182 6.18 18.38 -11.29
C PHE A 182 6.54 19.77 -10.74
N ALA A 183 6.36 20.04 -9.43
CA ALA A 183 6.77 21.32 -8.85
C ALA A 183 8.30 21.49 -8.87
N GLY A 184 9.06 20.43 -8.56
CA GLY A 184 10.53 20.45 -8.60
C GLY A 184 11.12 20.60 -10.00
N GLN A 185 10.32 20.23 -11.00
CA GLN A 185 10.68 20.38 -12.42
C GLN A 185 10.30 21.76 -12.97
N ALA A 186 9.60 22.60 -12.20
CA ALA A 186 9.30 23.97 -12.59
C ALA A 186 10.62 24.77 -12.69
N VAL A 187 10.66 25.69 -13.66
CA VAL A 187 11.83 26.52 -13.96
C VAL A 187 12.39 27.22 -12.72
N ILE A 188 11.50 27.66 -11.82
CA ILE A 188 11.84 28.36 -10.58
C ILE A 188 12.52 27.42 -9.58
N GLY A 189 11.98 26.22 -9.37
CA GLY A 189 12.57 25.24 -8.46
C GLY A 189 13.96 24.80 -8.94
N ARG A 190 14.12 24.58 -10.25
CA ARG A 190 15.41 24.21 -10.84
C ARG A 190 16.47 25.28 -10.69
N ALA A 191 16.13 26.55 -10.94
CA ALA A 191 17.09 27.65 -10.83
C ALA A 191 17.62 27.79 -9.39
N VAL A 192 16.74 27.69 -8.39
CA VAL A 192 17.11 27.77 -6.97
C VAL A 192 17.97 26.57 -6.56
N MET A 193 17.62 25.36 -6.99
CA MET A 193 18.40 24.16 -6.70
C MET A 193 19.80 24.19 -7.32
N GLN A 194 19.90 24.63 -8.59
CA GLN A 194 21.18 24.72 -9.29
C GLN A 194 22.10 25.76 -8.64
N GLN A 195 21.58 26.96 -8.37
CA GLN A 195 22.39 28.04 -7.78
C GLN A 195 22.78 27.74 -6.32
N GLY A 196 21.93 27.04 -5.57
CA GLY A 196 22.18 26.75 -4.15
C GLY A 196 23.01 25.50 -3.88
N ILE A 197 22.85 24.43 -4.67
CA ILE A 197 23.50 23.13 -4.39
C ILE A 197 24.75 22.90 -5.25
N CYS A 198 24.71 23.32 -6.52
CA CYS A 198 25.81 23.15 -7.46
C CYS A 198 26.20 24.51 -8.07
N PRO A 199 26.83 25.42 -7.31
CA PRO A 199 27.23 26.73 -7.82
C PRO A 199 28.31 26.56 -8.92
N ALA A 200 27.88 26.44 -10.16
CA ALA A 200 28.77 26.28 -11.30
C ALA A 200 29.44 27.61 -11.65
N PRO A 201 30.78 27.68 -11.75
CA PRO A 201 31.45 28.84 -12.33
C PRO A 201 31.07 28.96 -13.82
N PRO A 202 30.95 30.19 -14.36
CA PRO A 202 30.42 30.45 -15.70
C PRO A 202 31.21 29.79 -16.85
N ASN A 203 32.43 29.30 -16.58
CA ASN A 203 33.34 28.75 -17.57
C ASN A 203 33.58 27.23 -17.44
N ALA A 204 33.04 26.56 -16.42
CA ALA A 204 33.16 25.11 -16.24
C ALA A 204 31.96 24.58 -15.43
N PRO A 205 30.85 24.20 -16.08
CA PRO A 205 29.74 23.58 -15.37
C PRO A 205 30.16 22.21 -14.83
N ASP A 206 29.95 21.99 -13.53
CA ASP A 206 30.16 20.70 -12.89
C ASP A 206 29.06 19.72 -13.31
N PHE A 207 29.28 19.07 -14.45
CA PHE A 207 28.35 18.10 -15.05
C PHE A 207 28.03 16.93 -14.11
N GLU A 208 28.94 16.55 -13.23
CA GLU A 208 28.73 15.46 -12.25
C GLU A 208 27.72 15.86 -11.17
N CYS A 209 27.87 17.06 -10.59
CA CYS A 209 26.94 17.61 -9.60
C CYS A 209 25.54 17.78 -10.22
N LEU A 210 25.48 18.35 -11.43
CA LEU A 210 24.23 18.57 -12.13
C LEU A 210 23.50 17.26 -12.47
N THR A 211 24.23 16.25 -12.96
CA THR A 211 23.66 14.93 -13.25
C THR A 211 23.15 14.25 -11.98
N GLY A 212 23.91 14.33 -10.88
CA GLY A 212 23.49 13.81 -9.57
C GLY A 212 22.21 14.47 -9.07
N LEU A 213 22.13 15.80 -9.14
CA LEU A 213 20.96 16.58 -8.75
C LEU A 213 19.70 16.13 -9.51
N TYR A 214 19.80 15.96 -10.83
CA TYR A 214 18.68 15.51 -11.65
C TYR A 214 18.28 14.06 -11.36
N ALA A 215 19.25 13.17 -11.18
CA ALA A 215 18.99 11.77 -10.87
C ALA A 215 18.22 11.64 -9.54
N ILE A 216 18.65 12.35 -8.49
CA ILE A 216 17.97 12.38 -7.19
C ILE A 216 16.56 12.96 -7.34
N SER A 217 16.43 14.11 -8.01
CA SER A 217 15.12 14.79 -8.16
C SER A 217 14.10 13.95 -8.94
N VAL A 218 14.53 13.24 -9.98
CA VAL A 218 13.66 12.34 -10.76
C VAL A 218 13.24 11.13 -9.91
N ALA A 219 14.17 10.52 -9.19
CA ALA A 219 13.88 9.37 -8.33
C ALA A 219 12.94 9.74 -7.19
N GLU A 220 13.20 10.85 -6.49
CA GLU A 220 12.35 11.38 -5.43
C GLU A 220 10.95 11.72 -5.96
N GLY A 221 10.85 12.49 -7.04
CA GLY A 221 9.57 12.90 -7.60
C GLY A 221 8.71 11.71 -8.06
N PHE A 222 9.34 10.67 -8.62
CA PHE A 222 8.64 9.45 -9.01
C PHE A 222 8.09 8.69 -7.79
N LEU A 223 8.89 8.53 -6.74
CA LEU A 223 8.46 7.87 -5.50
C LEU A 223 7.38 8.70 -4.77
N ALA A 224 7.55 10.02 -4.70
CA ALA A 224 6.59 10.93 -4.11
C ALA A 224 5.24 10.88 -4.84
N LEU A 225 5.25 10.83 -6.17
CA LEU A 225 4.04 10.65 -6.99
C LEU A 225 3.31 9.35 -6.62
N ILE A 226 4.01 8.23 -6.52
CA ILE A 226 3.42 6.94 -6.13
C ILE A 226 2.79 7.03 -4.73
N PHE A 227 3.52 7.56 -3.75
CA PHE A 227 3.02 7.66 -2.38
C PHE A 227 1.85 8.64 -2.25
N LEU A 228 1.90 9.80 -2.91
CA LEU A 228 0.77 10.74 -2.95
C LEU A 228 -0.45 10.13 -3.62
N PHE A 229 -0.27 9.39 -4.70
CA PHE A 229 -1.36 8.65 -5.34
C PHE A 229 -1.98 7.62 -4.38
N LEU A 230 -1.15 6.85 -3.66
CA LEU A 230 -1.62 5.90 -2.65
C LEU A 230 -2.31 6.59 -1.47
N ILE A 231 -1.82 7.76 -1.03
CA ILE A 231 -2.48 8.58 -0.01
C ILE A 231 -3.86 9.01 -0.52
N GLY A 232 -4.00 9.41 -1.78
CA GLY A 232 -5.29 9.79 -2.38
C GLY A 232 -6.27 8.61 -2.52
N LEU A 233 -5.78 7.40 -2.76
CA LEU A 233 -6.62 6.19 -2.83
C LEU A 233 -7.26 5.83 -1.49
N GLY A 234 -6.60 6.10 -0.36
CA GLY A 234 -7.12 5.74 0.95
C GLY A 234 -8.45 6.42 1.32
N PRO A 235 -8.56 7.77 1.28
CA PRO A 235 -9.81 8.49 1.45
C PRO A 235 -10.87 8.07 0.45
N ARG A 236 -10.51 7.84 -0.82
CA ARG A 236 -11.47 7.36 -1.82
C ARG A 236 -12.05 5.99 -1.45
N ASN A 237 -11.22 5.08 -0.95
CA ASN A 237 -11.68 3.74 -0.55
C ASN A 237 -12.47 3.77 0.76
N ARG A 238 -12.13 4.66 1.70
CA ARG A 238 -12.80 4.76 3.01
C ARG A 238 -14.10 5.56 2.98
N PHE A 239 -14.13 6.65 2.23
CA PHE A 239 -15.29 7.54 2.11
C PHE A 239 -16.05 7.33 0.80
N ARG A 240 -16.03 6.10 0.26
CA ARG A 240 -16.89 5.75 -0.87
C ARG A 240 -18.35 5.73 -0.40
N ILE A 241 -18.92 6.92 -0.21
CA ILE A 241 -20.35 7.13 -0.02
C ILE A 241 -20.97 6.82 -1.39
N LYS A 242 -21.74 5.73 -1.46
CA LYS A 242 -22.64 5.47 -2.58
C LYS A 242 -23.93 6.26 -2.38
#